data_AF-A0A365Q000-F1
#
_entry.id   AF-A0A365Q000-F1
#
_cell.length_a   1.000
_cell.length_b   1.000
_cell.length_c   1.000
_cell.angle_alpha   90.00
_cell.angle_beta   90.00
_cell.angle_gamma   90.00
#
_symmetry.space_group_name_H-M   'P 1'
#
loop_
_entity.id
_entity.type
_entity.pdbx_description
1 polymer ?
#
loop_
_entity_poly.entity_id
_entity_poly.type
_entity_poly.pdbx_seq_one_letter_code
_entity_poly.pdbx_strand_id
1 'polypeptide(L)'
;MANRRTPDNVLKLKGTYRADRHGLKAEGYEPPAAGYPTAPDYLKGPQLAVWREVEAVMARCNLYTQADAAKLARYCCIEAEFRADPAAFPASKLAQLRLTERDLYLDPESRARIGSGTRQKKTNPFADLG
;
A
#
# COMPACT_ATOMS: atom_id res chain seq x y z
N MET A 1 18.01 -1.45 -4.43
CA MET A 1 17.68 -0.16 -5.09
C MET A 1 16.61 -0.43 -6.13
N ALA A 2 15.43 0.19 -6.05
CA ALA A 2 14.40 0.03 -7.09
C ALA A 2 14.87 0.75 -8.36
N ASN A 3 15.10 0.01 -9.43
CA ASN A 3 15.59 0.58 -10.69
C ASN A 3 14.48 1.49 -11.27
N ARG A 4 14.77 2.78 -11.40
CA ARG A 4 13.79 3.77 -11.86
C ARG A 4 13.47 3.47 -13.32
N ARG A 5 12.19 3.35 -13.66
CA ARG A 5 11.75 3.10 -15.05
C ARG A 5 12.37 4.14 -15.98
N THR A 6 13.04 3.67 -17.03
CA THR A 6 13.52 4.53 -18.13
C THR A 6 12.32 5.26 -18.75
N PRO A 7 12.36 6.60 -18.84
CA PRO A 7 11.28 7.37 -19.44
C PRO A 7 10.97 6.97 -20.89
N ASP A 8 9.70 7.07 -21.29
CA ASP A 8 9.25 6.59 -22.60
C ASP A 8 9.87 7.35 -23.76
N ASN A 9 10.15 8.65 -23.59
CA ASN A 9 10.89 9.44 -24.58
C ASN A 9 12.31 8.88 -24.80
N VAL A 10 12.99 8.45 -23.74
CA VAL A 10 14.32 7.81 -23.84
C VAL A 10 14.22 6.44 -24.51
N LEU A 11 13.17 5.66 -24.23
CA LEU A 11 12.94 4.36 -24.87
C LEU A 11 12.60 4.50 -26.37
N LYS A 12 11.80 5.51 -26.72
CA LYS A 12 11.46 5.85 -28.13
C LYS A 12 12.70 6.30 -28.88
N LEU A 13 13.52 7.19 -28.30
CA LEU A 13 14.80 7.63 -28.87
C LEU A 13 15.77 6.47 -29.11
N LYS A 14 15.79 5.48 -28.21
CA LYS A 14 16.65 4.29 -28.33
C LYS A 14 16.06 3.18 -29.21
N GLY A 15 14.85 3.35 -29.76
CA GLY A 15 14.16 2.31 -30.53
C GLY A 15 13.76 1.08 -29.73
N THR A 16 13.85 1.11 -28.39
CA THR A 16 13.51 -0.02 -27.50
C THR A 16 12.09 0.08 -26.93
N TYR A 17 11.31 1.08 -27.37
CA TYR A 17 9.92 1.20 -26.99
C TYR A 17 9.08 0.04 -27.55
N ARG A 18 8.19 -0.49 -26.71
CA ARG A 18 7.36 -1.67 -26.95
C ARG A 18 5.98 -1.37 -26.41
N ALA A 19 4.98 -1.26 -27.28
CA ALA A 19 3.63 -0.85 -26.87
C ALA A 19 2.97 -1.84 -25.89
N ASP A 20 3.24 -3.13 -26.03
CA ASP A 20 2.79 -4.19 -25.13
C ASP A 20 3.39 -4.09 -23.71
N ARG A 21 4.59 -3.52 -23.58
CA ARG A 21 5.33 -3.43 -22.30
C ARG A 21 5.35 -2.03 -21.68
N HIS A 22 5.28 -1.01 -22.53
CA HIS A 22 5.49 0.40 -22.18
C HIS A 22 4.27 1.27 -22.50
N GLY A 23 3.29 0.72 -23.23
CA GLY A 23 1.99 1.35 -23.42
C GLY A 23 1.31 1.68 -22.10
N LEU A 24 0.42 2.65 -22.15
CA LEU A 24 -0.40 3.03 -21.01
C LEU A 24 -1.18 1.80 -20.54
N LYS A 25 -1.18 1.60 -19.21
CA LYS A 25 -1.97 0.54 -18.57
C LYS A 25 -3.45 0.68 -18.98
N ALA A 26 -4.15 -0.45 -19.01
CA ALA A 26 -5.57 -0.60 -19.37
C ALA A 26 -6.36 0.70 -19.21
N GLU A 27 -6.75 1.28 -20.35
CA GLU A 27 -7.65 2.42 -20.37
C GLU A 27 -8.91 2.06 -19.57
N GLY A 28 -9.32 2.93 -18.65
CA GLY A 28 -10.51 2.73 -17.83
C GLY A 28 -10.31 2.00 -16.49
N TYR A 29 -9.07 1.67 -16.07
CA TYR A 29 -8.86 1.26 -14.68
C TYR A 29 -9.00 2.47 -13.74
N GLU A 30 -10.11 2.50 -13.01
CA GLU A 30 -10.29 3.38 -11.86
C GLU A 30 -9.99 2.60 -10.58
N PRO A 31 -8.98 3.01 -9.78
CA PRO A 31 -8.75 2.39 -8.50
C PRO A 31 -9.94 2.65 -7.56
N PRO A 32 -10.26 1.71 -6.65
CA PRO A 32 -11.27 1.94 -5.63
C PRO A 32 -11.00 3.24 -4.86
N ALA A 33 -12.08 3.90 -4.44
CA ALA A 33 -11.97 5.14 -3.68
C ALA A 33 -11.12 4.94 -2.42
N ALA A 34 -10.26 5.92 -2.15
CA ALA A 34 -9.47 5.96 -0.92
C ALA A 34 -10.38 6.17 0.29
N GLY A 35 -10.08 5.46 1.36
CA GLY A 35 -10.86 5.44 2.58
C GLY A 35 -10.54 4.20 3.40
N TYR A 36 -10.60 4.35 4.72
CA TYR A 36 -10.41 3.19 5.60
C TYR A 36 -11.53 2.17 5.34
N PRO A 37 -11.20 0.88 5.11
CA PRO A 37 -12.20 -0.13 4.77
C PRO A 37 -13.18 -0.36 5.92
N THR A 38 -14.35 -0.91 5.60
CA THR A 38 -15.28 -1.46 6.61
C THR A 38 -14.80 -2.83 7.08
N ALA A 39 -14.84 -3.07 8.39
CA ALA A 39 -14.50 -4.37 8.99
C ALA A 39 -15.45 -5.47 8.48
N PRO A 40 -14.94 -6.64 8.04
CA PRO A 40 -15.80 -7.78 7.73
C PRO A 40 -16.56 -8.30 8.95
N ASP A 41 -17.82 -8.73 8.75
CA ASP A 41 -18.75 -9.17 9.81
C ASP A 41 -18.25 -10.33 10.68
N TYR A 42 -17.30 -11.12 10.18
CA TYR A 42 -16.71 -12.24 10.92
C TYR A 42 -15.67 -11.79 11.95
N LEU A 43 -15.13 -10.57 11.86
CA LEU A 43 -14.20 -10.05 12.87
C LEU A 43 -14.95 -9.76 14.16
N LYS A 44 -14.54 -10.39 15.25
CA LYS A 44 -15.15 -10.24 16.57
C LYS A 44 -14.07 -10.16 17.65
N GLY A 45 -14.46 -9.78 18.86
CA GLY A 45 -13.60 -9.85 20.04
C GLY A 45 -12.19 -9.27 19.82
N PRO A 46 -11.11 -10.02 20.13
CA PRO A 46 -9.73 -9.54 20.01
C PRO A 46 -9.34 -9.09 18.60
N GLN A 47 -9.79 -9.78 17.55
CA GLN A 47 -9.42 -9.40 16.19
C GLN A 47 -10.06 -8.06 15.78
N LEU A 48 -11.32 -7.82 16.21
CA LEU A 48 -11.99 -6.55 15.96
C LEU A 48 -11.35 -5.41 16.76
N ALA A 49 -10.83 -5.68 17.96
CA ALA A 49 -10.09 -4.68 18.73
C ALA A 49 -8.83 -4.21 17.98
N VAL A 50 -8.05 -5.14 17.43
CA VAL A 50 -6.89 -4.81 16.57
C VAL A 50 -7.31 -3.96 15.38
N TRP A 51 -8.41 -4.31 14.71
CA TRP A 51 -8.92 -3.52 13.57
C TRP A 51 -9.19 -2.05 13.96
N ARG A 52 -9.82 -1.82 15.12
CA ARG A 52 -10.15 -0.48 15.63
C ARG A 52 -8.90 0.30 16.04
N GLU A 53 -7.89 -0.37 16.60
CA GLU A 53 -6.61 0.26 16.91
C GLU A 53 -5.92 0.76 15.64
N VAL A 54 -5.86 -0.08 14.60
CA VAL A 54 -5.30 0.31 13.30
C VAL A 54 -6.11 1.44 12.67
N GLU A 55 -7.44 1.42 12.79
CA GLU A 55 -8.33 2.46 12.29
C GLU A 55 -8.02 3.82 12.93
N ALA A 56 -7.86 3.83 14.26
CA ALA A 56 -7.59 5.05 15.02
C ALA A 56 -6.31 5.77 14.55
N VAL A 57 -5.30 5.04 14.07
CA VAL A 57 -4.02 5.61 13.64
C VAL A 57 -3.93 5.79 12.12
N MET A 58 -4.47 4.87 11.32
CA MET A 58 -4.29 4.85 9.86
C MET A 58 -5.44 5.47 9.07
N ALA A 59 -6.64 5.62 9.63
CA ALA A 59 -7.80 6.11 8.86
C ALA A 59 -7.56 7.48 8.22
N ARG A 60 -6.83 8.37 8.90
CA ARG A 60 -6.49 9.71 8.41
C ARG A 60 -5.35 9.73 7.38
N CYS A 61 -4.64 8.62 7.19
CA CYS A 61 -3.55 8.54 6.21
C CYS A 61 -4.07 8.40 4.77
N ASN A 62 -5.34 8.04 4.59
CA ASN A 62 -5.98 7.87 3.28
C ASN A 62 -5.21 6.93 2.32
N LEU A 63 -4.58 5.88 2.90
CA LEU A 63 -3.76 4.92 2.16
C LEU A 63 -4.52 3.67 1.72
N TYR A 64 -5.59 3.34 2.42
CA TYR A 64 -6.36 2.13 2.16
C TYR A 64 -7.57 2.44 1.29
N THR A 65 -8.12 1.37 0.75
CA THR A 65 -9.39 1.33 0.06
C THR A 65 -10.22 0.15 0.57
N GLN A 66 -11.48 0.05 0.15
CA GLN A 66 -12.31 -1.12 0.47
C GLN A 66 -11.71 -2.44 -0.05
N ALA A 67 -10.86 -2.42 -1.09
CA ALA A 67 -10.19 -3.62 -1.60
C ALA A 67 -9.17 -4.21 -0.60
N ASP A 68 -8.69 -3.41 0.34
CA ASP A 68 -7.69 -3.84 1.33
C ASP A 68 -8.33 -4.54 2.54
N ALA A 69 -9.66 -4.49 2.68
CA ALA A 69 -10.40 -4.98 3.84
C ALA A 69 -10.05 -6.43 4.20
N ALA A 70 -10.00 -7.33 3.21
CA ALA A 70 -9.73 -8.74 3.44
C ALA A 70 -8.28 -9.02 3.88
N LYS A 71 -7.31 -8.19 3.46
CA LYS A 71 -5.91 -8.32 3.88
C LYS A 71 -5.74 -7.78 5.29
N LEU A 72 -6.32 -6.62 5.57
CA LEU A 72 -6.31 -6.01 6.90
C LEU A 72 -6.99 -6.91 7.94
N ALA A 73 -8.08 -7.58 7.58
CA ALA A 73 -8.75 -8.52 8.48
C ALA A 73 -7.88 -9.73 8.83
N ARG A 74 -7.15 -10.28 7.84
CA ARG A 74 -6.18 -11.37 8.08
C ARG A 74 -5.04 -10.94 8.99
N TYR A 75 -4.53 -9.72 8.81
CA TYR A 75 -3.56 -9.13 9.72
C TYR A 75 -4.11 -9.08 11.16
N CYS A 76 -5.33 -8.56 11.33
CA CYS A 76 -5.97 -8.48 12.65
C CYS A 76 -6.14 -9.85 13.31
N CYS A 77 -6.44 -10.89 12.54
CA CYS A 77 -6.51 -12.26 13.06
C CYS A 77 -5.15 -12.78 13.56
N ILE A 78 -4.10 -12.60 12.77
CA ILE A 78 -2.75 -13.10 13.11
C ILE A 78 -2.16 -12.30 14.27
N GLU A 79 -2.35 -10.98 14.30
CA GLU A 79 -1.91 -10.10 15.38
C GLU A 79 -2.62 -10.44 16.71
N ALA A 80 -3.93 -10.68 16.68
CA ALA A 80 -4.66 -11.11 17.87
C ALA A 80 -4.20 -12.48 18.38
N GLU A 81 -3.87 -13.41 17.49
CA GLU A 81 -3.29 -14.71 17.86
C GLU A 81 -1.91 -14.54 18.50
N PHE A 82 -1.05 -13.70 17.93
CA PHE A 82 0.26 -13.38 18.49
C PHE A 82 0.13 -12.76 19.89
N ARG A 83 -0.77 -11.81 20.09
CA ARG A 83 -1.01 -11.17 21.39
C ARG A 83 -1.54 -12.14 22.46
N ALA A 84 -2.25 -13.19 22.05
CA ALA A 84 -2.81 -14.17 22.98
C ALA A 84 -1.74 -15.09 23.57
N ASP A 85 -0.76 -15.52 22.78
CA ASP A 85 0.38 -16.32 23.26
C ASP A 85 1.66 -16.08 22.41
N PRO A 86 2.43 -15.01 22.71
CA PRO A 86 3.63 -14.69 21.98
C PRO A 86 4.73 -15.77 22.10
N ALA A 87 4.75 -16.51 23.20
CA ALA A 87 5.80 -17.48 23.51
C ALA A 87 5.66 -18.76 22.68
N ALA A 88 4.43 -19.20 22.43
CA ALA A 88 4.15 -20.36 21.58
C ALA A 88 3.94 -20.00 20.08
N PHE A 89 4.08 -18.72 19.71
CA PHE A 89 3.73 -18.27 18.37
C PHE A 89 4.73 -18.80 17.31
N PRO A 90 4.26 -19.54 16.28
CA PRO A 90 5.16 -20.14 15.29
C PRO A 90 5.94 -19.09 14.47
N ALA A 91 7.24 -19.34 14.27
CA ALA A 91 8.10 -18.46 13.46
C ALA A 91 7.58 -18.24 12.03
N SER A 92 6.92 -19.25 11.44
CA SER A 92 6.29 -19.13 10.12
C SER A 92 5.13 -18.13 10.11
N LYS A 93 4.29 -18.12 11.16
CA LYS A 93 3.21 -17.13 11.31
C LYS A 93 3.77 -15.74 11.62
N LEU A 94 4.85 -15.65 12.40
CA LEU A 94 5.53 -14.37 12.65
C LEU A 94 6.10 -13.77 11.36
N ALA A 95 6.64 -14.60 10.47
CA ALA A 95 7.06 -14.16 9.15
C ALA A 95 5.88 -13.64 8.32
N GLN A 96 4.72 -14.31 8.34
CA GLN A 96 3.51 -13.84 7.65
C GLN A 96 2.98 -12.53 8.23
N LEU A 97 2.98 -12.38 9.57
CA LEU A 97 2.59 -11.15 10.26
C LEU A 97 3.42 -9.98 9.74
N ARG A 98 4.76 -10.11 9.76
CA ARG A 98 5.70 -9.07 9.27
C ARG A 98 5.50 -8.73 7.80
N LEU A 99 5.17 -9.71 6.96
CA LEU A 99 4.88 -9.45 5.54
C LEU A 99 3.58 -8.67 5.37
N THR A 100 2.52 -9.03 6.12
CA THR A 100 1.25 -8.29 6.08
C THR A 100 1.38 -6.88 6.63
N GLU A 101 2.17 -6.66 7.69
CA GLU A 101 2.48 -5.32 8.21
C GLU A 101 3.12 -4.44 7.14
N ARG A 102 4.07 -5.00 6.39
CA ARG A 102 4.75 -4.28 5.31
C ARG A 102 3.82 -3.91 4.17
N ASP A 103 2.96 -4.84 3.76
CA ASP A 103 2.00 -4.61 2.69
C ASP A 103 0.91 -3.61 3.10
N LEU A 104 0.63 -3.49 4.40
CA LEU A 104 -0.34 -2.56 4.98
C LEU A 104 0.31 -1.25 5.46
N TYR A 105 1.60 -1.02 5.25
CA TYR A 105 2.29 0.19 5.70
C TYR A 105 2.27 0.42 7.22
N LEU A 106 2.28 -0.67 7.99
CA LEU A 106 2.30 -0.65 9.46
C LEU A 106 3.72 -0.62 10.04
N ASP A 107 4.75 -0.87 9.22
CA ASP A 107 6.15 -0.67 9.61
C ASP A 107 6.72 0.70 9.15
N PRO A 108 7.75 1.24 9.82
CA PRO A 108 8.34 2.52 9.45
C PRO A 108 9.01 2.57 8.07
N GLU A 109 9.59 1.45 7.61
CA GLU A 109 10.35 1.39 6.35
C GLU A 109 9.40 1.49 5.15
N SER A 110 8.29 0.74 5.17
CA SER A 110 7.26 0.84 4.14
C SER A 110 6.60 2.22 4.13
N ARG A 111 6.34 2.82 5.30
CA ARG A 111 5.82 4.20 5.39
C ARG A 111 6.76 5.24 4.81
N ALA A 112 8.07 5.12 5.04
CA ALA A 112 9.05 6.04 4.48
C ALA A 112 9.01 6.07 2.94
N ARG A 113 8.56 4.99 2.29
CA ARG A 113 8.46 4.89 0.82
C ARG A 113 7.24 5.58 0.23
N ILE A 114 6.19 5.85 1.03
CA ILE A 114 4.97 6.50 0.55
C ILE A 114 5.23 7.96 0.13
N GLY A 115 6.32 8.56 0.62
CA GLY A 115 6.67 9.94 0.36
C GLY A 115 5.79 10.90 1.17
N SER A 116 6.42 11.84 1.87
CA SER A 116 5.72 13.00 2.42
C SER A 116 4.93 13.69 1.29
N GLY A 117 3.67 14.03 1.55
CA GLY A 117 2.65 14.37 0.55
C GLY A 117 3.08 15.25 -0.63
N THR A 118 2.36 15.06 -1.74
CA THR A 118 2.29 15.95 -2.93
C THR A 118 3.49 16.89 -3.08
N ARG A 119 4.57 16.38 -3.67
CA ARG A 119 5.57 17.26 -4.29
C ARG A 119 4.82 18.08 -5.34
N GLN A 120 4.51 19.35 -5.05
CA GLN A 120 3.96 20.27 -6.03
C GLN A 120 4.81 20.12 -7.29
N LYS A 121 4.15 19.83 -8.43
CA LYS A 121 4.82 19.86 -9.72
C LYS A 121 5.42 21.27 -9.82
N LYS A 122 6.75 21.38 -9.77
CA LYS A 122 7.41 22.63 -10.13
C LYS A 122 6.98 22.92 -11.55
N THR A 123 6.12 23.92 -11.74
CA THR A 123 5.79 24.46 -13.05
C THR A 123 7.10 24.83 -13.71
N ASN A 124 7.34 24.33 -14.93
CA ASN A 124 8.57 24.61 -15.65
C ASN A 124 8.67 26.13 -15.87
N PRO A 125 9.70 26.83 -15.36
CA PRO A 125 9.82 28.28 -15.48
C PRO A 125 10.04 28.75 -16.93
N PHE A 126 10.22 27.82 -17.87
CA PHE A 126 10.40 28.10 -19.30
C PHE A 126 9.18 27.66 -20.14
N ALA A 127 8.04 27.38 -19.54
CA ALA A 127 6.84 26.96 -20.27
C ALA A 127 6.30 28.04 -21.23
N ASP A 128 6.59 29.31 -20.97
CA ASP A 128 6.07 30.46 -21.71
C ASP A 128 7.03 31.04 -22.76
N LEU A 129 8.13 30.33 -23.09
CA LEU A 129 9.13 30.79 -24.07
C LEU A 129 9.02 30.09 -25.44
N GLY A 130 7.81 29.68 -25.83
CA GLY A 130 7.51 29.01 -27.11
C GLY A 130 6.65 29.88 -28.03
#